data_AF-A0AAW0DC18-F1
#
_entry.id   AF-A0AAW0DC18-F1
#
_cell.length_a   1.000
_cell.length_b   1.000
_cell.length_c   1.000
_cell.angle_alpha   90.00
_cell.angle_beta   90.00
_cell.angle_gamma   90.00
#
_symmetry.space_group_name_H-M   'P 1'
#
loop_
_entity.id
_entity.type
_entity.pdbx_description
1 polymer ?
#
loop_
_entity_poly.entity_id
_entity_poly.type
_entity_poly.pdbx_seq_one_letter_code
_entity_poly.pdbx_strand_id
1 'polypeptide(L)'
;MDSLSSLASLTPEQFFGGITKAGKALAAAEKKGNVPKTKNFDFSVQETCCVCQKNITPPLKVLRCSACRAPIYCGRECATKHWKYPPPQPPGSIPGPTHKELCPANKRHMERREYYDGVLKSFPWGRLESDATFSFDIARGRFGVFGGTGTGYWSHRGGPIPHSNRGVLESMLASSPYGATIMKAFAAFDHTDGADLLGARHLTDVQGWKLEPAFIPYLNFPSTDKRPALVTSALNSWDCLAKLNFPDTPNSLKSAVLSQNSGFAQV
;
A
#
# COMPACT_ATOMS: atom_id res chain seq x y z
N MET A 1 -4.67 -8.89 23.81
CA MET A 1 -3.47 -8.06 24.09
C MET A 1 -2.18 -8.85 23.84
N ASP A 2 -2.20 -10.17 24.00
CA ASP A 2 -1.02 -11.04 23.83
C ASP A 2 -0.32 -10.95 22.46
N SER A 3 -1.06 -10.69 21.38
CA SER A 3 -0.50 -10.56 20.03
C SER A 3 0.35 -9.30 19.79
N LEU A 4 0.22 -8.25 20.61
CA LEU A 4 1.02 -7.03 20.44
C LEU A 4 2.30 -7.07 21.28
N SER A 5 2.25 -7.71 22.45
CA SER A 5 3.42 -7.96 23.27
C SER A 5 4.47 -8.77 22.52
N SER A 6 4.06 -9.69 21.64
CA SER A 6 4.99 -10.44 20.78
C SER A 6 5.64 -9.61 19.67
N LEU A 7 5.02 -8.51 19.22
CA LEU A 7 5.62 -7.63 18.20
C LEU A 7 6.79 -6.82 18.78
N ALA A 8 6.69 -6.42 20.05
CA ALA A 8 7.72 -5.64 20.72
C ALA A 8 9.02 -6.42 20.98
N SER A 9 9.03 -7.74 20.81
CA SER A 9 10.21 -8.60 20.95
C SER A 9 10.86 -9.02 19.63
N LEU A 10 10.28 -8.66 18.48
CA LEU A 10 10.83 -9.03 17.17
C LEU A 10 11.97 -8.09 16.80
N THR A 11 13.09 -8.66 16.34
CA THR A 11 14.13 -7.85 15.68
C THR A 11 13.62 -7.38 14.31
N PRO A 12 14.20 -6.31 13.73
CA PRO A 12 13.91 -5.91 12.35
C PRO A 12 14.03 -7.09 11.36
N GLU A 13 15.04 -7.94 11.52
CA GLU A 13 15.26 -9.11 10.66
C GLU A 13 14.14 -10.14 10.84
N GLN A 14 13.60 -10.32 12.04
CA GLN A 14 12.49 -11.24 12.28
C GLN A 14 11.18 -10.67 11.73
N PHE A 15 10.93 -9.38 11.92
CA PHE A 15 9.73 -8.70 11.45
C PHE A 15 9.70 -8.58 9.93
N PHE A 16 10.76 -8.02 9.33
CA PHE A 16 10.85 -7.83 7.88
C PHE A 16 11.23 -9.11 7.15
N GLY A 17 12.03 -9.98 7.75
CA GLY A 17 12.57 -11.16 7.09
C GLY A 17 11.50 -12.14 6.64
N GLY A 18 10.37 -12.25 7.35
CA GLY A 18 9.22 -13.06 6.92
C GLY A 18 8.66 -12.59 5.58
N ILE A 19 8.35 -11.30 5.48
CA ILE A 19 7.80 -10.68 4.26
C ILE A 19 8.85 -10.66 3.14
N THR A 20 10.10 -10.33 3.44
CA THR A 20 11.18 -10.33 2.44
C THR A 20 11.44 -11.74 1.90
N LYS A 21 11.42 -12.77 2.76
CA LYS A 21 11.52 -14.16 2.34
C LYS A 21 10.34 -14.56 1.45
N ALA A 22 9.12 -14.18 1.83
CA ALA A 22 7.92 -14.46 1.04
C ALA A 22 7.96 -13.75 -0.33
N GLY A 23 8.33 -12.48 -0.38
CA GLY A 23 8.50 -11.72 -1.61
C GLY A 23 9.57 -12.31 -2.53
N LYS A 24 10.74 -12.68 -1.99
CA LYS A 24 11.80 -13.36 -2.77
C LYS A 24 11.35 -14.73 -3.29
N ALA A 25 10.61 -15.49 -2.49
CA ALA A 25 10.07 -16.78 -2.91
C ALA A 25 9.06 -16.61 -4.05
N LEU A 26 8.20 -15.59 -3.98
CA LEU A 26 7.28 -15.22 -5.07
C LEU A 26 8.04 -14.84 -6.34
N ALA A 27 9.04 -13.94 -6.24
CA ALA A 27 9.85 -13.54 -7.38
C ALA A 27 10.59 -14.73 -8.04
N ALA A 28 11.08 -15.68 -7.24
CA ALA A 28 11.70 -16.90 -7.76
C ALA A 28 10.68 -17.82 -8.46
N ALA A 29 9.44 -17.88 -7.98
CA ALA A 29 8.36 -18.65 -8.61
C ALA A 29 7.93 -18.03 -9.96
N GLU A 30 7.83 -16.70 -10.01
CA GLU A 30 7.57 -15.91 -11.23
C GLU A 30 8.60 -16.19 -12.32
N LYS A 31 9.90 -16.14 -11.98
CA LYS A 31 10.99 -16.43 -12.93
C LYS A 31 10.93 -17.85 -13.52
N LYS A 32 10.33 -18.81 -12.81
CA LYS A 32 10.17 -20.19 -13.27
C LYS A 32 8.92 -20.38 -14.15
N GLY A 33 8.14 -19.33 -14.40
CA GLY A 33 6.82 -19.44 -15.04
C GLY A 33 5.77 -20.16 -14.19
N ASN A 34 6.12 -20.50 -12.95
CA ASN A 34 5.29 -21.26 -12.02
C ASN A 34 4.77 -20.31 -10.94
N VAL A 35 4.09 -19.22 -11.32
CA VAL A 35 3.30 -18.46 -10.33
C VAL A 35 2.05 -19.28 -10.09
N PRO A 36 2.03 -20.11 -9.05
CA PRO A 36 0.88 -20.94 -8.87
C PRO A 36 -0.23 -19.98 -8.43
N LYS A 37 -1.44 -20.12 -8.96
CA LYS A 37 -2.64 -19.56 -8.31
C LYS A 37 -2.94 -20.28 -6.98
N THR A 38 -1.91 -20.78 -6.31
CA THR A 38 -2.04 -21.50 -5.06
C THR A 38 -2.23 -20.47 -3.95
N LYS A 39 -3.00 -20.88 -2.96
CA LYS A 39 -3.22 -20.15 -1.71
C LYS A 39 -1.91 -19.78 -0.99
N ASN A 40 -0.77 -20.39 -1.36
CA ASN A 40 0.52 -20.19 -0.73
C ASN A 40 1.18 -18.84 -1.07
N PHE A 41 0.72 -18.17 -2.14
CA PHE A 41 1.16 -16.83 -2.48
C PHE A 41 0.01 -15.83 -2.43
N ASP A 42 -1.07 -16.13 -1.72
CA ASP A 42 -2.15 -15.17 -1.50
C ASP A 42 -1.88 -14.40 -0.21
N PHE A 43 -1.53 -13.13 -0.36
CA PHE A 43 -1.23 -12.23 0.76
C PHE A 43 -2.42 -11.33 1.11
N SER A 44 -3.62 -11.70 0.64
CA SER A 44 -4.87 -11.08 1.06
C SER A 44 -4.96 -11.01 2.58
N VAL A 45 -5.53 -9.92 3.11
CA VAL A 45 -5.76 -9.81 4.54
C VAL A 45 -7.03 -10.59 4.89
N GLN A 46 -7.01 -11.30 6.01
CA GLN A 46 -8.22 -11.96 6.51
C GLN A 46 -9.36 -10.93 6.66
N GLU A 47 -10.46 -11.16 5.95
CA GLU A 47 -11.59 -10.25 5.96
C GLU A 47 -12.14 -10.11 7.40
N THR A 48 -12.19 -8.88 7.91
CA THR A 48 -12.66 -8.56 9.27
C THR A 48 -14.00 -7.83 9.21
N CYS A 49 -14.94 -8.24 10.06
CA CYS A 49 -16.23 -7.57 10.16
C CYS A 49 -16.05 -6.15 10.72
N CYS A 50 -16.48 -5.13 9.98
CA CYS A 50 -16.33 -3.73 10.39
C CYS A 50 -17.13 -3.33 11.65
N VAL A 51 -18.01 -4.20 12.15
CA VAL A 51 -18.90 -3.92 13.30
C VAL A 51 -18.42 -4.62 14.55
N CYS A 52 -18.20 -5.92 14.48
CA CYS A 52 -17.78 -6.72 15.63
C CYS A 52 -16.26 -6.93 15.70
N GLN A 53 -15.51 -6.47 14.69
CA GLN A 53 -14.04 -6.57 14.60
C GLN A 53 -13.50 -8.00 14.70
N LYS A 54 -14.35 -9.00 14.41
CA LYS A 54 -13.96 -10.41 14.34
C LYS A 54 -13.59 -10.79 12.90
N ASN A 55 -12.57 -11.63 12.76
CA ASN A 55 -12.24 -12.28 11.50
C ASN A 55 -13.45 -13.08 10.98
N ILE A 56 -13.70 -13.01 9.67
CA ILE A 56 -14.75 -13.75 8.99
C ILE A 56 -14.12 -15.00 8.42
N THR A 57 -14.21 -16.09 9.16
CA THR A 57 -13.67 -17.39 8.76
C THR A 57 -14.80 -18.33 8.33
N PRO A 58 -14.51 -19.32 7.46
CA PRO A 58 -15.48 -20.36 7.12
C PRO A 58 -16.11 -21.00 8.37
N PRO A 59 -17.43 -21.27 8.38
CA PRO A 59 -18.35 -21.24 7.23
C PRO A 59 -18.99 -19.88 6.94
N LEU A 60 -18.63 -18.82 7.68
CA LEU A 60 -19.20 -17.49 7.45
C LEU A 60 -18.74 -16.96 6.10
N LYS A 61 -19.69 -16.37 5.35
CA LYS A 61 -19.40 -15.69 4.09
C LYS A 61 -19.41 -14.19 4.34
N VAL A 62 -18.49 -13.49 3.67
CA VAL A 62 -18.49 -12.04 3.68
C VAL A 62 -19.74 -11.50 3.03
N LEU A 63 -20.45 -10.68 3.79
CA LEU A 63 -21.59 -9.92 3.32
C LEU A 63 -21.13 -8.50 2.98
N ARG A 64 -21.35 -8.09 1.73
CA ARG A 64 -21.09 -6.73 1.25
C ARG A 64 -22.40 -6.01 1.01
N CYS A 65 -22.37 -4.68 1.09
CA CYS A 65 -23.52 -3.86 0.70
C CYS A 65 -23.87 -4.09 -0.78
N SER A 66 -25.14 -4.35 -1.09
CA SER A 66 -25.58 -4.51 -2.47
C SER A 66 -25.45 -3.23 -3.31
N ALA A 67 -25.55 -2.05 -2.67
CA ALA A 67 -25.52 -0.77 -3.36
C ALA A 67 -24.08 -0.28 -3.65
N CYS A 68 -23.24 -0.18 -2.61
CA CYS A 68 -21.90 0.36 -2.77
C CYS A 68 -20.82 -0.71 -2.96
N ARG A 69 -21.12 -2.02 -2.75
CA ARG A 69 -20.17 -3.15 -2.76
C ARG A 69 -19.02 -3.07 -1.74
N ALA A 70 -18.90 -1.96 -1.04
CA ALA A 70 -18.13 -1.84 0.19
C ALA A 70 -18.99 -2.35 1.38
N PRO A 71 -18.68 -1.91 2.59
CA PRO A 71 -18.13 -2.65 3.75
C PRO A 71 -18.40 -4.16 3.91
N ILE A 72 -17.49 -4.78 4.66
CA ILE A 72 -17.39 -6.22 4.97
C ILE A 72 -18.12 -6.50 6.30
N TYR A 73 -19.13 -7.37 6.27
CA TYR A 73 -19.87 -7.84 7.44
C TYR A 73 -19.80 -9.36 7.58
N CYS A 74 -19.80 -9.86 8.82
CA CYS A 74 -19.96 -11.29 9.09
C CYS A 74 -21.40 -11.80 8.91
N GLY A 75 -22.38 -10.90 8.73
CA GLY A 75 -23.79 -11.27 8.57
C GLY A 75 -24.75 -10.07 8.57
N ARG A 76 -26.05 -10.37 8.39
CA ARG A 76 -27.12 -9.37 8.24
C ARG A 76 -27.34 -8.52 9.48
N GLU A 77 -27.15 -9.09 10.67
CA GLU A 77 -27.28 -8.38 11.93
C GLU A 77 -26.28 -7.22 12.03
N CYS A 78 -24.99 -7.51 11.80
CA CYS A 78 -23.93 -6.49 11.76
C CYS A 78 -24.20 -5.45 10.65
N ALA A 79 -24.61 -5.88 9.46
CA ALA A 79 -24.96 -4.97 8.37
C ALA A 79 -26.09 -3.99 8.76
N THR A 80 -27.15 -4.50 9.39
CA THR A 80 -28.30 -3.71 9.83
C THR A 80 -27.93 -2.75 10.95
N LYS A 81 -27.11 -3.20 11.90
CA LYS A 81 -26.61 -2.37 13.01
C LYS A 81 -25.79 -1.19 12.47
N HIS A 82 -24.80 -1.45 11.60
CA HIS A 82 -23.94 -0.40 11.05
C HIS A 82 -24.66 0.57 10.12
N TRP A 83 -25.77 0.13 9.50
CA TRP A 83 -26.60 1.01 8.69
C TRP A 83 -27.20 2.15 9.50
N LYS A 84 -27.57 1.89 10.76
CA LYS A 84 -28.25 2.87 11.63
C LYS A 84 -27.33 3.52 12.66
N TYR A 85 -26.32 2.79 13.11
CA TYR A 85 -25.45 3.19 14.21
C TYR A 85 -24.00 3.08 13.78
N PRO A 86 -23.13 4.03 14.15
CA PRO A 86 -21.73 3.91 13.83
C PRO A 86 -21.08 2.72 14.57
N PRO A 87 -19.92 2.24 14.11
CA PRO A 87 -19.19 1.19 14.81
C PRO A 87 -18.87 1.64 16.25
N PRO A 88 -18.80 0.69 17.21
CA PRO A 88 -18.37 1.02 18.57
C PRO A 88 -17.00 1.72 18.54
N GLN A 89 -16.91 2.85 19.22
CA GLN A 89 -15.67 3.61 19.37
C GLN A 89 -15.20 3.54 20.85
N PRO A 90 -13.91 3.74 21.12
CA PRO A 90 -13.42 3.92 22.49
C PRO A 90 -14.14 5.06 23.21
N PRO A 91 -14.34 4.98 24.54
CA PRO A 91 -14.92 6.07 25.32
C PRO A 91 -14.21 7.40 25.07
N GLY A 92 -14.99 8.48 24.90
CA GLY A 92 -14.45 9.82 24.60
C GLY A 92 -14.16 10.10 23.12
N SER A 93 -14.34 9.11 22.24
CA SER A 93 -14.21 9.32 20.79
C SER A 93 -15.47 9.95 20.20
N ILE A 94 -15.29 10.84 19.23
CA ILE A 94 -16.39 11.36 18.42
C ILE A 94 -17.03 10.17 17.68
N PRO A 95 -18.37 10.01 17.72
CA PRO A 95 -19.04 8.97 16.94
C PRO A 95 -18.64 9.07 15.48
N GLY A 96 -18.15 7.96 14.91
CA GLY A 96 -17.88 7.89 13.48
C GLY A 96 -19.18 8.03 12.67
N PRO A 97 -19.08 8.16 11.33
CA PRO A 97 -20.24 8.11 10.47
C PRO A 97 -20.83 6.70 10.39
N THR A 98 -22.14 6.62 10.17
CA THR A 98 -22.84 5.37 9.84
C THR A 98 -22.51 4.92 8.42
N HIS A 99 -22.77 3.65 8.12
CA HIS A 99 -22.67 3.20 6.73
C HIS A 99 -23.68 3.92 5.82
N LYS A 100 -24.87 4.29 6.30
CA LYS A 100 -25.85 5.03 5.50
C LYS A 100 -25.27 6.35 4.96
N GLU A 101 -24.51 7.07 5.78
CA GLU A 101 -23.86 8.32 5.42
C GLU A 101 -22.65 8.09 4.48
N LEU A 102 -21.88 7.02 4.72
CA LEU A 102 -20.71 6.69 3.88
C LEU A 102 -21.04 5.99 2.56
N CYS A 103 -22.23 5.39 2.43
CA CYS A 103 -22.59 4.52 1.29
C CYS A 103 -22.40 5.21 -0.08
N PRO A 104 -22.83 6.47 -0.30
CA PRO A 104 -22.60 7.15 -1.58
C PRO A 104 -21.12 7.36 -1.91
N ALA A 105 -20.30 7.76 -0.92
CA ALA A 105 -18.86 7.95 -1.10
C ALA A 105 -18.15 6.62 -1.39
N ASN A 106 -18.50 5.58 -0.63
CA ASN A 106 -18.00 4.23 -0.84
C ASN A 106 -18.37 3.69 -2.22
N LYS A 107 -19.61 3.94 -2.70
CA LYS A 107 -20.04 3.53 -4.04
C LYS A 107 -19.13 4.15 -5.09
N ARG A 108 -18.90 5.47 -5.02
CA ARG A 108 -17.98 6.17 -5.92
C ARG A 108 -16.56 5.61 -5.88
N HIS A 109 -16.07 5.23 -4.71
CA HIS A 109 -14.76 4.59 -4.58
C HIS A 109 -14.72 3.21 -5.23
N MET A 110 -15.74 2.37 -4.99
CA MET A 110 -15.82 1.03 -5.56
C MET A 110 -16.04 1.02 -7.08
N GLU A 111 -16.70 2.04 -7.64
CA GLU A 111 -16.81 2.24 -9.10
C GLU A 111 -15.45 2.52 -9.76
N ARG A 112 -14.50 3.13 -9.02
CA ARG A 112 -13.14 3.39 -9.52
C ARG A 112 -12.21 2.18 -9.37
N ARG A 113 -12.64 1.11 -8.72
CA ARG A 113 -11.79 -0.06 -8.45
C ARG A 113 -11.26 -0.68 -9.73
N GLU A 114 -12.10 -0.88 -10.75
CA GLU A 114 -11.67 -1.48 -12.01
C GLU A 114 -10.56 -0.66 -12.69
N TYR A 115 -10.65 0.66 -12.58
CA TYR A 115 -9.61 1.57 -13.05
C TYR A 115 -8.31 1.41 -12.24
N TYR A 116 -8.36 1.40 -10.91
CA TYR A 116 -7.18 1.17 -10.07
C TYR A 116 -6.55 -0.20 -10.32
N ASP A 117 -7.38 -1.24 -10.48
CA ASP A 117 -6.94 -2.60 -10.81
C ASP A 117 -6.21 -2.61 -12.16
N GLY A 118 -6.72 -1.88 -13.16
CA GLY A 118 -6.09 -1.72 -14.47
C GLY A 118 -4.75 -0.99 -14.41
N VAL A 119 -4.70 0.14 -13.70
CA VAL A 119 -3.45 0.90 -13.48
C VAL A 119 -2.43 0.04 -12.77
N LEU A 120 -2.81 -0.66 -11.70
CA LEU A 120 -1.88 -1.52 -10.98
C LEU A 120 -1.35 -2.65 -11.87
N LYS A 121 -2.22 -3.34 -12.61
CA LYS A 121 -1.83 -4.41 -13.54
C LYS A 121 -0.97 -3.94 -14.72
N SER A 122 -0.91 -2.63 -14.99
CA SER A 122 -0.01 -2.08 -16.02
C SER A 122 1.46 -2.13 -15.60
N PHE A 123 1.75 -2.28 -14.30
CA PHE A 123 3.10 -2.39 -13.80
C PHE A 123 3.51 -3.87 -13.66
N PRO A 124 4.74 -4.25 -14.07
CA PRO A 124 5.22 -5.63 -13.95
C PRO A 124 5.31 -6.12 -12.48
N TRP A 125 5.37 -5.19 -11.53
CA TRP A 125 5.34 -5.47 -10.10
C TRP A 125 3.93 -5.43 -9.50
N GLY A 126 2.93 -4.90 -10.21
CA GLY A 126 1.57 -4.77 -9.73
C GLY A 126 0.83 -6.10 -9.73
N ARG A 127 0.47 -6.59 -8.54
CA ARG A 127 -0.21 -7.87 -8.36
C ARG A 127 -1.39 -7.70 -7.43
N LEU A 128 -2.56 -8.16 -7.85
CA LEU A 128 -3.74 -8.23 -6.99
C LEU A 128 -3.83 -9.60 -6.33
N GLU A 129 -4.13 -9.60 -5.04
CA GLU A 129 -4.46 -10.78 -4.25
C GLU A 129 -5.90 -11.24 -4.54
N SER A 130 -6.35 -12.37 -3.97
CA SER A 130 -7.68 -12.93 -4.32
C SER A 130 -8.85 -12.06 -3.87
N ASP A 131 -8.66 -11.27 -2.81
CA ASP A 131 -9.60 -10.25 -2.32
C ASP A 131 -9.52 -8.93 -3.11
N ALA A 132 -8.63 -8.87 -4.12
CA ALA A 132 -8.23 -7.72 -4.90
C ALA A 132 -7.59 -6.58 -4.09
N THR A 133 -6.92 -6.92 -2.99
CA THR A 133 -5.97 -6.03 -2.37
C THR A 133 -4.62 -6.10 -3.08
N PHE A 134 -3.78 -5.10 -2.81
CA PHE A 134 -2.40 -5.05 -3.24
C PHE A 134 -1.51 -4.99 -2.00
N SER A 135 -0.68 -6.01 -1.80
CA SER A 135 0.29 -6.01 -0.71
C SER A 135 1.55 -5.25 -1.13
N PHE A 136 1.60 -3.97 -0.76
CA PHE A 136 2.76 -3.10 -1.01
C PHE A 136 4.05 -3.68 -0.39
N ASP A 137 3.93 -4.28 0.79
CA ASP A 137 5.06 -4.87 1.52
C ASP A 137 5.65 -6.09 0.79
N ILE A 138 4.80 -6.95 0.24
CA ILE A 138 5.24 -8.08 -0.58
C ILE A 138 5.86 -7.61 -1.89
N ALA A 139 5.27 -6.59 -2.52
CA ALA A 139 5.84 -5.98 -3.71
C ALA A 139 7.27 -5.49 -3.43
N ARG A 140 7.49 -4.74 -2.35
CA ARG A 140 8.83 -4.32 -1.91
C ARG A 140 9.75 -5.51 -1.58
N GLY A 141 9.23 -6.53 -0.92
CA GLY A 141 9.96 -7.74 -0.58
C GLY A 141 10.51 -8.48 -1.80
N ARG A 142 9.75 -8.51 -2.91
CA ARG A 142 10.18 -9.11 -4.20
C ARG A 142 11.43 -8.45 -4.77
N PHE A 143 11.56 -7.13 -4.63
CA PHE A 143 12.71 -6.37 -5.13
C PHE A 143 13.82 -6.20 -4.09
N GLY A 144 13.67 -6.79 -2.89
CA GLY A 144 14.67 -6.65 -1.84
C GLY A 144 14.78 -5.23 -1.28
N VAL A 145 13.70 -4.44 -1.41
CA VAL A 145 13.58 -3.06 -0.93
C VAL A 145 12.66 -2.95 0.30
N PHE A 146 12.35 -4.09 0.93
CA PHE A 146 11.56 -4.16 2.16
C PHE A 146 12.49 -4.46 3.34
N GLY A 147 12.63 -3.51 4.27
CA GLY A 147 13.42 -3.68 5.48
C GLY A 147 14.04 -2.39 6.01
N GLY A 148 15.11 -2.55 6.80
CA GLY A 148 15.95 -1.47 7.34
C GLY A 148 17.23 -1.24 6.51
N THR A 149 18.30 -0.85 7.19
CA THR A 149 19.63 -0.55 6.62
C THR A 149 20.08 -1.56 5.56
N GLY A 150 20.61 -1.08 4.43
CA GLY A 150 21.12 -1.93 3.33
C GLY A 150 20.07 -2.39 2.31
N THR A 151 18.79 -2.06 2.51
CA THR A 151 17.72 -2.33 1.53
C THR A 151 17.53 -1.22 0.49
N GLY A 152 18.42 -0.22 0.47
CA GLY A 152 18.47 0.83 -0.55
C GLY A 152 17.69 2.09 -0.16
N TYR A 153 17.53 3.03 -1.09
CA TYR A 153 16.80 4.30 -0.88
C TYR A 153 15.32 4.11 -0.56
N TRP A 154 14.80 2.94 -0.87
CA TRP A 154 13.42 2.52 -0.64
C TRP A 154 13.17 1.90 0.72
N SER A 155 14.20 1.84 1.59
CA SER A 155 14.09 1.44 3.00
C SER A 155 13.28 2.47 3.78
N HIS A 156 12.04 2.69 3.36
CA HIS A 156 11.04 3.44 4.08
C HIS A 156 10.54 2.60 5.23
N ARG A 157 10.27 3.22 6.39
CA ARG A 157 9.46 2.68 7.49
C ARG A 157 8.42 1.68 6.99
N GLY A 158 8.78 0.40 7.00
CA GLY A 158 7.84 -0.69 6.80
C GLY A 158 7.12 -0.89 8.11
N GLY A 159 5.83 -0.58 8.16
CA GLY A 159 5.04 -0.62 9.38
C GLY A 159 3.99 0.49 9.43
N PRO A 160 3.15 0.53 10.45
CA PRO A 160 2.03 1.46 10.57
C PRO A 160 2.42 2.91 10.93
N ILE A 161 3.68 3.33 10.71
CA ILE A 161 4.18 4.65 11.12
C ILE A 161 4.28 5.60 9.93
N PRO A 162 3.55 6.73 9.91
CA PRO A 162 3.61 7.70 8.81
C PRO A 162 4.97 8.42 8.70
N HIS A 163 5.32 8.83 7.48
CA HIS A 163 6.67 9.16 7.00
C HIS A 163 7.33 10.45 7.50
N SER A 164 6.67 11.28 8.30
CA SER A 164 7.29 12.53 8.78
C SER A 164 6.53 13.03 10.00
N ASN A 165 7.26 13.22 11.10
CA ASN A 165 6.76 13.79 12.35
C ASN A 165 5.58 13.01 12.97
N ARG A 166 5.84 12.26 14.04
CA ARG A 166 4.79 11.52 14.74
C ARG A 166 3.72 12.45 15.35
N GLY A 167 3.99 13.75 15.45
CA GLY A 167 3.00 14.82 15.62
C GLY A 167 1.93 14.50 16.67
N VAL A 168 0.67 14.74 16.31
CA VAL A 168 -0.50 14.47 17.18
C VAL A 168 -0.71 12.97 17.43
N LEU A 169 -0.24 12.10 16.53
CA LEU A 169 -0.38 10.65 16.70
C LEU A 169 0.50 10.15 17.87
N GLU A 170 1.68 10.73 18.06
CA GLU A 170 2.55 10.41 19.21
C GLU A 170 1.90 10.78 20.53
N SER A 171 1.33 11.98 20.64
CA SER A 171 0.66 12.41 21.87
C SER A 171 -0.61 11.60 22.14
N MET A 172 -1.37 11.25 21.10
CA MET A 172 -2.54 10.38 21.20
C MET A 172 -2.20 8.94 21.59
N LEU A 173 -1.10 8.39 21.08
CA LEU A 173 -0.67 7.05 21.43
C LEU A 173 -0.02 7.02 22.82
N ALA A 174 0.80 8.02 23.17
CA ALA A 174 1.46 8.11 24.46
C ALA A 174 0.47 8.25 25.64
N SER A 175 -0.72 8.81 25.40
CA SER A 175 -1.73 8.98 26.45
C SER A 175 -2.50 7.69 26.81
N SER A 176 -2.24 6.57 26.14
CA SER A 176 -2.90 5.29 26.44
C SER A 176 -1.88 4.15 26.63
N PRO A 177 -2.13 3.18 27.54
CA PRO A 177 -1.24 2.01 27.70
C PRO A 177 -1.09 1.18 26.41
N TYR A 178 -2.16 1.12 25.61
CA TYR A 178 -2.16 0.48 24.30
C TYR A 178 -1.23 1.20 23.32
N GLY A 179 -1.40 2.52 23.21
CA GLY A 179 -0.56 3.33 22.35
C GLY A 179 0.89 3.37 22.83
N ALA A 180 1.17 3.34 24.13
CA ALA A 180 2.53 3.19 24.67
C ALA A 180 3.17 1.86 24.25
N THR A 181 2.41 0.76 24.22
CA THR A 181 2.89 -0.55 23.75
C THR A 181 3.20 -0.50 22.25
N ILE A 182 2.30 0.11 21.46
CA ILE A 182 2.52 0.36 20.04
C ILE A 182 3.78 1.22 19.82
N MET A 183 3.95 2.29 20.60
CA MET A 183 5.10 3.19 20.52
C MET A 183 6.41 2.48 20.89
N LYS A 184 6.37 1.57 21.88
CA LYS A 184 7.51 0.73 22.22
C LYS A 184 7.86 -0.23 21.08
N ALA A 185 6.87 -0.87 20.47
CA ALA A 185 7.09 -1.69 19.28
C ALA A 185 7.67 -0.84 18.14
N PHE A 186 7.16 0.38 17.92
CA PHE A 186 7.65 1.31 16.91
C PHE A 186 9.07 1.80 17.15
N ALA A 187 9.46 1.99 18.41
CA ALA A 187 10.82 2.38 18.78
C ALA A 187 11.81 1.22 18.67
N ALA A 188 11.35 -0.03 18.78
CA ALA A 188 12.20 -1.22 18.61
C ALA A 188 12.70 -1.40 17.16
N PHE A 189 12.00 -0.79 16.19
CA PHE A 189 12.44 -0.72 14.82
C PHE A 189 13.24 0.57 14.62
N ASP A 190 14.57 0.47 14.58
CA ASP A 190 15.46 1.57 14.24
C ASP A 190 15.30 1.92 12.76
N HIS A 191 14.22 2.65 12.46
CA HIS A 191 13.89 3.05 11.11
C HIS A 191 14.72 4.28 10.73
N THR A 192 15.84 4.02 10.08
CA THR A 192 16.68 5.08 9.54
C THR A 192 16.38 5.26 8.05
N ASP A 193 15.25 5.91 7.77
CA ASP A 193 14.96 6.42 6.42
C ASP A 193 16.16 7.26 5.97
N GLY A 194 16.95 6.76 5.02
CA GLY A 194 18.16 7.43 4.56
C GLY A 194 19.41 7.29 5.44
N ALA A 195 19.52 6.33 6.37
CA ALA A 195 20.83 6.03 7.00
C ALA A 195 21.90 5.72 5.96
N ASP A 196 21.52 5.02 4.90
CA ASP A 196 22.43 4.72 3.79
C ASP A 196 22.91 6.00 3.06
N LEU A 197 22.22 7.14 3.23
CA LEU A 197 22.66 8.47 2.78
C LEU A 197 23.61 9.16 3.78
N LEU A 198 23.59 8.76 5.05
CA LEU A 198 24.48 9.29 6.09
C LEU A 198 25.80 8.52 6.18
N GLY A 199 25.92 7.40 5.45
CA GLY A 199 27.17 6.65 5.35
C GLY A 199 28.28 7.47 4.69
N ALA A 200 29.54 7.17 5.04
CA ALA A 200 30.71 7.82 4.43
C ALA A 200 30.79 7.68 2.90
N ARG A 201 30.05 6.71 2.34
CA ARG A 201 29.89 6.50 0.90
C ARG A 201 28.41 6.34 0.58
N HIS A 202 27.92 7.14 -0.36
CA HIS A 202 26.57 7.01 -0.86
C HIS A 202 26.44 5.77 -1.75
N LEU A 203 25.26 5.13 -1.70
CA LEU A 203 24.89 4.09 -2.67
C LEU A 203 24.92 4.67 -4.09
N THR A 204 25.19 3.82 -5.09
CA THR A 204 24.88 4.17 -6.48
C THR A 204 23.37 4.07 -6.73
N ASP A 205 22.90 4.64 -7.84
CA ASP A 205 21.50 4.52 -8.27
C ASP A 205 21.05 3.05 -8.31
N VAL A 206 21.83 2.15 -8.91
CA VAL A 206 21.50 0.71 -8.94
C VAL A 206 21.43 0.11 -7.53
N GLN A 207 22.36 0.49 -6.64
CA GLN A 207 22.40 -0.03 -5.28
C GLN A 207 21.26 0.51 -4.40
N GLY A 208 20.89 1.77 -4.59
CA GLY A 208 19.85 2.45 -3.83
C GLY A 208 18.46 2.06 -4.32
N TRP A 209 18.23 2.05 -5.63
CA TRP A 209 16.93 1.70 -6.19
C TRP A 209 16.67 0.19 -6.19
N LYS A 210 17.72 -0.65 -6.18
CA LYS A 210 17.64 -2.13 -6.34
C LYS A 210 16.83 -2.55 -7.58
N LEU A 211 16.88 -1.73 -8.62
CA LEU A 211 16.23 -1.96 -9.91
C LEU A 211 17.29 -2.13 -10.99
N GLU A 212 16.94 -2.81 -12.07
CA GLU A 212 17.76 -2.81 -13.29
C GLU A 212 17.90 -1.38 -13.82
N PRO A 213 19.06 -1.01 -14.41
CA PRO A 213 19.32 0.36 -14.86
C PRO A 213 18.21 0.98 -15.72
N ALA A 214 17.57 0.18 -16.58
CA ALA A 214 16.47 0.63 -17.45
C ALA A 214 15.21 1.10 -16.67
N PHE A 215 15.04 0.68 -15.42
CA PHE A 215 13.90 1.04 -14.58
C PHE A 215 14.24 2.06 -13.49
N ILE A 216 15.50 2.50 -13.40
CA ILE A 216 15.88 3.50 -12.42
C ILE A 216 15.49 4.87 -12.98
N PRO A 217 14.61 5.63 -12.32
CA PRO A 217 14.37 7.01 -12.70
C PRO A 217 15.70 7.75 -12.61
N TYR A 218 16.11 8.38 -13.72
CA TYR A 218 17.32 9.19 -13.75
C TYR A 218 17.28 10.21 -12.60
N LEU A 219 18.18 10.06 -11.62
CA LEU A 219 18.38 11.07 -10.58
C LEU A 219 19.31 12.18 -11.08
N ASN A 220 20.27 11.80 -11.93
CA ASN A 220 21.17 12.71 -12.59
C ASN A 220 20.73 12.93 -14.03
N PHE A 221 20.29 14.15 -14.33
CA PHE A 221 20.00 14.59 -15.69
C PHE A 221 21.23 15.30 -16.23
N PRO A 222 22.06 14.63 -17.04
CA PRO A 222 23.30 15.23 -17.57
C PRO A 222 23.01 16.46 -18.44
N SER A 223 21.77 16.62 -18.90
CA SER A 223 21.30 17.76 -19.65
C SER A 223 19.84 18.08 -19.33
N THR A 224 19.43 19.34 -19.56
CA THR A 224 18.08 19.84 -19.24
C THR A 224 16.97 19.19 -20.09
N ASP A 225 17.29 18.77 -21.30
CA ASP A 225 16.40 18.06 -22.24
C ASP A 225 16.10 16.61 -21.83
N LYS A 226 16.91 16.02 -20.94
CA LYS A 226 16.69 14.68 -20.38
C LYS A 226 15.82 14.70 -19.11
N ARG A 227 15.50 15.88 -18.58
CA ARG A 227 14.67 16.03 -17.38
C ARG A 227 13.20 15.68 -17.70
N PRO A 228 12.50 14.90 -16.87
CA PRO A 228 11.06 14.75 -16.97
C PRO A 228 10.43 16.13 -16.96
N ALA A 229 9.52 16.37 -17.90
CA ALA A 229 8.64 17.52 -17.80
C ALA A 229 7.94 17.45 -16.44
N LEU A 230 7.93 18.56 -15.70
CA LEU A 230 7.19 18.59 -14.44
C LEU A 230 5.73 18.25 -14.75
N VAL A 231 5.14 17.35 -13.95
CA VAL A 231 3.71 17.03 -14.04
C VAL A 231 2.88 18.31 -14.02
N THR A 232 3.30 19.33 -13.27
CA THR A 232 2.66 20.65 -13.23
C THR A 232 2.79 21.47 -14.51
N SER A 233 3.83 21.26 -15.33
CA SER A 233 3.93 21.91 -16.65
C SER A 233 3.05 21.24 -17.69
N ALA A 234 2.73 19.96 -17.52
CA ALA A 234 1.84 19.21 -18.41
C ALA A 234 0.37 19.25 -17.95
N LEU A 235 0.12 19.49 -16.66
CA LEU A 235 -1.18 19.50 -16.04
C LEU A 235 -1.43 20.88 -15.44
N ASN A 236 -2.10 21.69 -16.23
CA ASN A 236 -2.64 22.99 -15.86
C ASN A 236 -3.73 22.90 -14.76
N SER A 237 -4.17 21.70 -14.38
CA SER A 237 -4.97 21.45 -13.16
C SER A 237 -5.01 19.95 -12.80
N TRP A 238 -5.33 19.63 -11.55
CA TRP A 238 -5.63 18.26 -11.10
C TRP A 238 -6.82 17.62 -11.86
N ASP A 239 -7.74 18.44 -12.39
CA ASP A 239 -8.87 17.97 -13.20
C ASP A 239 -8.42 17.40 -14.56
N CYS A 240 -7.27 17.83 -15.09
CA CYS A 240 -6.72 17.26 -16.33
C CYS A 240 -6.25 15.82 -16.14
N LEU A 241 -5.70 15.48 -14.96
CA LEU A 241 -5.25 14.12 -14.65
C LEU A 241 -6.45 13.15 -14.56
N ALA A 242 -7.56 13.62 -13.99
CA ALA A 242 -8.81 12.86 -13.98
C ALA A 242 -9.32 12.64 -15.41
N LYS A 243 -9.31 13.69 -16.24
CA LYS A 243 -9.80 13.65 -17.63
C LYS A 243 -9.01 12.75 -18.57
N LEU A 244 -7.72 12.54 -18.34
CA LEU A 244 -6.88 11.73 -19.23
C LEU A 244 -7.29 10.25 -19.32
N ASN A 245 -7.96 9.72 -18.29
CA ASN A 245 -8.23 8.29 -18.16
C ASN A 245 -9.72 7.89 -18.22
N PHE A 246 -10.58 8.75 -18.78
CA PHE A 246 -11.94 8.35 -19.13
C PHE A 246 -12.00 7.66 -20.51
N PRO A 247 -13.00 6.80 -20.77
CA PRO A 247 -13.19 6.20 -22.09
C PRO A 247 -13.34 7.27 -23.19
N ASP A 248 -13.92 8.43 -22.85
CA ASP A 248 -14.20 9.52 -23.81
C ASP A 248 -13.03 10.50 -24.03
N THR A 249 -11.84 10.27 -23.44
CA THR A 249 -10.69 11.13 -23.71
C THR A 249 -10.27 11.01 -25.19
N PRO A 250 -10.12 12.13 -25.91
CA PRO A 250 -9.63 12.11 -27.29
C PRO A 250 -8.31 11.35 -27.41
N ASN A 251 -8.19 10.48 -28.42
CA ASN A 251 -7.00 9.66 -28.64
C ASN A 251 -5.70 10.49 -28.71
N SER A 252 -5.76 11.74 -29.17
CA SER A 252 -4.61 12.65 -29.22
C SER A 252 -3.95 12.92 -27.85
N LEU A 253 -4.74 12.98 -26.77
CA LEU A 253 -4.25 13.19 -25.40
C LEU A 253 -3.68 11.90 -24.80
N LYS A 254 -4.28 10.75 -25.10
CA LYS A 254 -3.76 9.43 -24.70
C LYS A 254 -2.42 9.14 -25.40
N SER A 255 -2.30 9.47 -26.68
CA SER A 255 -1.07 9.31 -27.46
C SER A 255 0.07 10.18 -26.95
N ALA A 256 -0.17 11.42 -26.50
CA ALA A 256 0.86 12.32 -25.99
C ALA A 256 1.48 11.83 -24.66
N VAL A 257 0.68 11.22 -23.78
CA VAL A 257 1.16 10.63 -22.51
C VAL A 257 1.88 9.30 -22.77
N LEU A 258 1.36 8.47 -23.69
CA LEU A 258 1.99 7.20 -24.06
C LEU A 258 3.29 7.41 -24.85
N SER A 259 3.38 8.44 -25.70
CA SER A 259 4.61 8.75 -26.46
C SER A 259 5.75 9.24 -25.56
N GLN A 260 5.43 9.83 -24.41
CA GLN A 260 6.43 10.18 -23.39
C GLN A 260 6.93 8.95 -22.61
N ASN A 261 6.12 7.89 -22.53
CA ASN A 261 6.49 6.63 -21.88
C ASN A 261 7.08 5.58 -22.84
N SER A 262 6.79 5.63 -24.14
CA SER A 262 7.31 4.68 -25.12
C SER A 262 8.80 4.85 -25.42
N GLY A 263 9.40 5.96 -25.01
CA GLY A 263 10.86 6.14 -25.01
C GLY A 263 11.60 5.26 -23.99
N PHE A 264 10.89 4.59 -23.08
CA PHE A 264 11.48 3.69 -22.08
C PHE A 264 11.53 2.21 -22.48
N ALA A 265 10.94 1.82 -23.62
CA ALA A 265 10.80 0.41 -24.01
C ALA A 265 11.55 0.02 -25.30
N GLN A 266 12.44 0.88 -25.81
CA GLN A 266 13.31 0.55 -26.94
C GLN A 266 14.78 0.70 -26.57
N VAL A 267 15.29 -0.26 -25.79
CA VAL A 267 16.69 -0.74 -25.80
C VAL A 267 16.68 -2.23 -25.47
#